data_AF-W1XVW1-F1
#
_entry.id   AF-W1XVW1-F1
#
_cell.length_a   1.000
_cell.length_b   1.000
_cell.length_c   1.000
_cell.angle_alpha   90.00
_cell.angle_beta   90.00
_cell.angle_gamma   90.00
#
_symmetry.space_group_name_H-M   'P 1'
#
loop_
_entity.id
_entity.type
_entity.pdbx_description
1 polymer ?
#
loop_
_entity_poly.entity_id
_entity_poly.type
_entity_poly.pdbx_seq_one_letter_code
_entity_poly.pdbx_strand_id
1 'polypeptide(L)' 'LASKCLIKLCKELLAENIKPCLFYDNEEAGKLYRKLGFKTIDNWSIYYKN' A
#
# COMPACT_ATOMS: atom_id res chain seq x y z
N LEU A 1 13.80 1.93 -5.37
CA LEU A 1 13.12 3.15 -5.87
C LEU A 1 11.71 3.27 -5.30
N ALA A 2 10.84 2.27 -5.51
CA ALA A 2 9.45 2.25 -5.03
C ALA A 2 9.27 2.61 -3.54
N SER A 3 10.11 2.07 -2.65
CA SER A 3 10.04 2.37 -1.21
C SER A 3 10.22 3.87 -0.90
N LYS A 4 11.10 4.57 -1.63
CA LYS A 4 11.31 6.02 -1.43
C LYS A 4 10.09 6.82 -1.86
N CYS A 5 9.48 6.45 -3.00
CA CYS A 5 8.25 7.09 -3.48
C CYS A 5 7.09 6.87 -2.51
N LEU A 6 6.90 5.63 -2.04
CA LEU A 6 5.88 5.28 -1.05
C LEU A 6 6.07 6.03 0.27
N ILE A 7 7.31 6.10 0.79
CA ILE A 7 7.59 6.86 2.01
C ILE A 7 7.22 8.33 1.84
N LYS A 8 7.55 8.95 0.69
CA LYS A 8 7.18 10.34 0.41
C LYS A 8 5.67 10.52 0.36
N LEU A 9 4.97 9.69 -0.42
CA LEU A 9 3.51 9.73 -0.55
C LEU A 9 2.80 9.53 0.79
N CYS A 10 3.23 8.55 1.60
CA CYS A 10 2.65 8.32 2.91
C CYS A 10 2.84 9.52 3.84
N LYS A 11 4.00 10.19 3.80
CA LYS A 11 4.23 11.41 4.60
C LYS A 11 3.28 12.53 4.21
N GLU A 12 3.06 12.73 2.91
CA GLU A 12 2.14 13.75 2.39
C GLU A 12 0.69 13.45 2.81
N LEU A 13 0.21 12.22 2.58
CA LEU A 13 -1.15 11.80 2.96
C LEU A 13 -1.38 11.90 4.47
N LEU A 14 -0.42 11.48 5.29
CA LEU A 14 -0.55 11.56 6.75
C LEU A 14 -0.55 13.01 7.26
N ALA A 15 0.20 13.92 6.62
CA ALA A 15 0.15 15.34 6.94
C ALA A 15 -1.24 15.95 6.67
N GLU A 16 -1.98 15.39 5.71
CA GLU A 16 -3.36 15.74 5.39
C GLU A 16 -4.39 14.96 6.24
N ASN A 17 -3.96 14.21 7.27
CA ASN A 17 -4.81 13.29 8.07
C ASN A 17 -5.50 12.19 7.25
N ILE A 18 -4.96 11.84 6.07
CA ILE A 18 -5.46 10.75 5.23
C ILE A 18 -4.71 9.47 5.61
N LYS A 19 -5.47 8.40 5.89
CA LYS A 19 -4.90 7.08 6.17
C LYS A 19 -4.78 6.27 4.87
N PRO A 20 -3.56 5.98 4.38
CA PRO A 20 -3.40 5.24 3.12
C PRO A 20 -3.84 3.78 3.28
N CYS A 21 -4.50 3.24 2.25
CA CYS A 21 -4.82 1.82 2.13
C CYS A 21 -4.27 1.33 0.79
N LEU A 22 -3.51 0.23 0.81
CA LEU A 22 -2.82 -0.31 -0.37
C LEU A 22 -3.37 -1.68 -0.71
N PHE A 23 -3.61 -1.90 -2.00
CA PHE A 23 -3.91 -3.20 -2.57
C PHE A 23 -2.65 -3.70 -3.28
N TYR A 24 -2.34 -4.99 -3.15
CA TYR A 24 -1.22 -5.64 -3.84
C TYR A 24 -1.58 -7.06 -4.23
N ASP A 25 -1.16 -7.43 -5.44
CA ASP A 25 -1.31 -8.76 -6.04
C ASP A 25 0.02 -9.54 -6.02
N ASN A 26 1.14 -8.83 -5.86
CA ASN A 26 2.48 -9.39 -5.78
C ASN A 26 2.98 -9.43 -4.32
N GLU A 27 3.54 -10.58 -3.93
CA GLU A 27 3.99 -10.82 -2.55
C GLU A 27 5.13 -9.89 -2.11
N GLU A 28 6.00 -9.49 -3.04
CA GLU A 28 7.14 -8.61 -2.77
C GLU A 28 6.69 -7.21 -2.35
N ALA A 29 5.64 -6.65 -2.96
CA ALA A 29 5.00 -5.43 -2.49
C ALA A 29 4.40 -5.62 -1.10
N GLY A 30 3.72 -6.75 -0.84
CA GLY A 30 3.21 -7.07 0.49
C GLY A 30 4.30 -7.09 1.56
N LYS A 31 5.47 -7.68 1.29
CA LYS A 31 6.64 -7.66 2.18
C LYS A 31 7.14 -6.24 2.42
N LEU A 32 7.24 -5.43 1.36
CA LEU A 32 7.64 -4.03 1.46
C LEU A 32 6.66 -3.22 2.33
N TYR A 33 5.36 -3.35 2.11
CA TYR A 33 4.36 -2.57 2.83
C TYR A 33 4.35 -2.91 4.33
N ARG A 34 4.49 -4.20 4.66
CA ARG A 34 4.68 -4.64 6.06
C ARG A 34 5.92 -4.01 6.71
N LYS A 35 7.04 -3.93 5.99
CA LYS A 35 8.26 -3.24 6.47
C LYS A 35 8.03 -1.74 6.70
N LEU A 36 7.13 -1.11 5.95
CA LEU A 36 6.75 0.30 6.11
C LEU A 36 5.71 0.53 7.23
N GLY A 37 5.22 -0.52 7.89
CA GLY A 37 4.27 -0.44 9.00
C GLY A 37 2.81 -0.67 8.63
N PHE A 38 2.51 -1.02 7.37
CA PHE A 38 1.16 -1.43 6.98
C PHE A 38 0.80 -2.79 7.58
N LYS A 39 -0.48 -2.97 7.89
CA LYS A 39 -1.05 -4.22 8.39
C LYS A 39 -2.04 -4.77 7.36
N THR A 40 -2.09 -6.10 7.24
CA THR A 40 -3.12 -6.77 6.44
C THR A 40 -4.48 -6.57 7.11
N ILE A 41 -5.48 -6.13 6.33
CA ILE A 41 -6.84 -5.89 6.81
C ILE A 41 -7.82 -6.93 6.26
N ASP A 42 -7.70 -7.28 4.98
CA ASP A 42 -8.57 -8.25 4.30
C ASP A 42 -7.94 -8.70 2.97
N ASN A 43 -8.57 -9.68 2.32
CA ASN A 43 -8.28 -10.10 0.95
C ASN A 43 -9.13 -9.32 -0.05
N TRP A 44 -8.64 -9.21 -1.28
CA TRP A 44 -9.28 -8.48 -2.35
C TRP A 44 -9.04 -9.19 -3.69
N SER A 45 -9.91 -8.95 -4.67
CA SER A 45 -9.82 -9.55 -6.01
C SER A 45 -10.13 -8.51 -7.07
N ILE A 46 -9.46 -8.58 -8.23
CA ILE A 46 -9.83 -7.81 -9.42
C ILE A 46 -10.86 -8.61 -10.22
N TYR A 47 -11.99 -7.97 -10.51
CA TYR A 47 -12.99 -8.53 -11.41
C TYR A 47 -12.82 -7.95 -12.81
N TYR A 48 -12.64 -8.82 -13.80
CA TYR A 48 -12.60 -8.44 -15.22
C TYR A 48 -13.90 -8.89 -15.89
N LYS A 49 -14.62 -7.96 -16.51
CA LYS A 49 -15.76 -8.28 -17.36
C LYS A 49 -15.27 -8.44 -18.80
N ASN A 50 -15.43 -9.65 -19.33
CA ASN A 50 -15.21 -9.94 -20.76
C ASN A 50 -16.26 -9.24 -21.63
#